data_AF-A0A674H2L9-F1
#
_entry.id   AF-A0A674H2L9-F1
#
_cell.length_a   1.000
_cell.length_b   1.000
_cell.length_c   1.000
_cell.angle_alpha   90.00
_cell.angle_beta   90.00
_cell.angle_gamma   90.00
#
_symmetry.space_group_name_H-M   'P 1'
#
loop_
_entity.id
_entity.type
_entity.pdbx_description
1 polymer ?
#
loop_
_entity_poly.entity_id
_entity_poly.type
_entity_poly.pdbx_seq_one_letter_code
_entity_poly.pdbx_strand_id
1 'polypeptide(L)'
;MSVPVPLPFRSRFPVSVPLLLAALLSVPSPCRALSSCRSLDLEAARLKRIEAVRGQILSKLRLPAPPPEPGPVPAALPEEVRALYNSTRELLRQRARRRLRGEEPRDYYGQELLRFPMESDTQRWRPSPRSLYFVFNISQIRAGLGRAELSRAELRMVRQGTLGTSGTQRVELYQGFGNSSWRYLHGRSVIVTAEDEWLWFDVTDTVRQWLRGSEPLGVFRLSAHCPCDSGGPGDAPNLKISIEGFEQQRGDMQSIARRHRRVPHVLAMALPPERAQALHGHRQRRELEGQHCGGPEEGSCCVRPLWIDFRRDLQWKWIHEPRGYMANFCGGGCAYIWGGDSHHTKVLALYNLHNPGGSAAPCCVPHTLEPLPIVYYVGRKARVEQLSGMVVSSCKCS
;
A
#
# COMPACT_ATOMS: atom_id res chain seq x y z
N MET A 1 80.41 -31.61 -82.79
CA MET A 1 79.07 -32.24 -82.84
C MET A 1 78.68 -32.59 -81.42
N SER A 2 77.52 -32.10 -81.02
CA SER A 2 77.13 -31.78 -79.65
C SER A 2 75.75 -32.36 -79.38
N VAL A 3 75.58 -33.09 -78.28
CA VAL A 3 74.29 -33.42 -77.63
C VAL A 3 74.56 -33.78 -76.14
N PRO A 4 73.57 -33.95 -75.23
CA PRO A 4 73.32 -33.05 -74.10
C PRO A 4 73.40 -33.76 -72.71
N VAL A 5 73.13 -33.02 -71.62
CA VAL A 5 73.05 -33.53 -70.22
C VAL A 5 71.95 -32.81 -69.43
N PRO A 6 71.25 -33.49 -68.48
CA PRO A 6 70.48 -32.82 -67.43
C PRO A 6 70.70 -33.34 -65.97
N LEU A 7 70.34 -32.47 -65.00
CA LEU A 7 69.89 -32.66 -63.57
C LEU A 7 70.89 -33.08 -62.44
N PRO A 8 70.57 -32.88 -61.13
CA PRO A 8 69.48 -32.12 -60.47
C PRO A 8 69.91 -31.12 -59.35
N PHE A 9 68.92 -30.35 -58.87
CA PHE A 9 68.94 -29.17 -57.98
C PHE A 9 69.15 -29.45 -56.47
N ARG A 10 69.76 -28.48 -55.77
CA ARG A 10 70.03 -28.46 -54.32
C ARG A 10 69.43 -27.20 -53.66
N SER A 11 68.80 -27.34 -52.50
CA SER A 11 68.12 -26.26 -51.74
C SER A 11 68.91 -25.79 -50.52
N ARG A 12 69.09 -24.46 -50.34
CA ARG A 12 69.29 -23.78 -49.04
C ARG A 12 68.89 -22.30 -49.15
N PHE A 13 68.09 -21.79 -48.21
CA PHE A 13 67.91 -20.36 -47.89
C PHE A 13 67.68 -20.20 -46.37
N PRO A 14 68.21 -19.15 -45.71
CA PRO A 14 67.91 -18.81 -44.32
C PRO A 14 67.03 -17.54 -44.14
N VAL A 15 66.20 -17.58 -43.09
CA VAL A 15 65.73 -16.55 -42.12
C VAL A 15 65.68 -15.05 -42.52
N SER A 16 64.48 -14.44 -42.49
CA SER A 16 64.12 -13.24 -41.66
C SER A 16 62.70 -12.67 -41.95
N VAL A 17 61.83 -12.68 -40.91
CA VAL A 17 60.87 -11.65 -40.39
C VAL A 17 60.31 -10.60 -41.41
N PRO A 18 58.97 -10.33 -41.50
CA PRO A 18 58.16 -9.87 -40.35
C PRO A 18 56.71 -10.34 -40.23
N LEU A 19 56.32 -10.47 -38.96
CA LEU A 19 55.05 -10.92 -38.40
C LEU A 19 54.19 -9.72 -37.95
N LEU A 20 54.14 -8.65 -38.76
CA LEU A 20 53.65 -7.33 -38.33
C LEU A 20 52.35 -6.83 -38.99
N LEU A 21 51.68 -7.63 -39.83
CA LEU A 21 50.43 -7.20 -40.49
C LEU A 21 49.13 -7.88 -40.03
N ALA A 22 49.20 -8.84 -39.09
CA ALA A 22 48.01 -9.54 -38.58
C ALA A 22 47.51 -9.01 -37.22
N ALA A 23 47.95 -7.82 -36.79
CA ALA A 23 47.64 -7.25 -35.46
C ALA A 23 46.72 -6.02 -35.50
N LEU A 24 46.07 -5.70 -36.64
CA LEU A 24 45.27 -4.47 -36.78
C LEU A 24 43.77 -4.68 -37.02
N LEU A 25 43.23 -5.90 -36.89
CA LEU A 25 41.77 -6.15 -37.03
C LEU A 25 41.10 -6.80 -35.83
N SER A 26 41.79 -6.96 -34.70
CA SER A 26 41.13 -7.26 -33.43
C SER A 26 41.03 -5.98 -32.60
N VAL A 27 40.13 -5.07 -33.00
CA VAL A 27 39.57 -4.15 -32.01
C VAL A 27 38.65 -5.02 -31.16
N PRO A 28 38.96 -5.31 -29.88
CA PRO A 28 37.95 -5.86 -29.01
C PRO A 28 36.89 -4.77 -28.91
N SER A 29 35.77 -4.95 -29.60
CA SER A 29 34.56 -4.23 -29.25
C SER A 29 34.36 -4.50 -27.75
N PRO A 30 34.35 -3.48 -26.88
CA PRO A 30 33.94 -3.72 -25.51
C PRO A 30 32.47 -4.10 -25.61
N CYS A 31 32.18 -5.40 -25.62
CA CYS A 31 30.90 -5.93 -25.22
C CYS A 31 30.70 -5.47 -23.77
N ARG A 32 30.22 -4.24 -23.61
CA ARG A 32 29.58 -3.77 -22.39
C ARG A 32 28.31 -4.59 -22.28
N ALA A 33 28.44 -5.79 -21.75
CA ALA A 33 27.31 -6.48 -21.19
C ALA A 33 26.79 -5.61 -20.05
N LEU A 34 25.68 -4.93 -20.32
CA LEU A 34 24.93 -4.16 -19.35
C LEU A 34 24.34 -5.15 -18.35
N SER A 35 25.03 -5.42 -17.24
CA SER A 35 24.30 -5.91 -16.08
C SER A 35 23.41 -4.75 -15.61
N SER A 36 22.10 -4.89 -15.85
CA SER A 36 21.12 -3.80 -15.79
C SER A 36 20.95 -3.17 -14.40
N CYS A 37 21.53 -3.77 -13.36
CA CYS A 37 21.40 -3.34 -11.97
C CYS A 37 22.70 -2.82 -11.33
N ARG A 38 23.79 -2.66 -12.08
CA ARG A 38 25.09 -2.24 -11.52
C ARG A 38 25.27 -0.74 -11.31
N SER A 39 24.32 0.10 -11.74
CA SER A 39 24.46 1.55 -11.56
C SER A 39 24.06 1.97 -10.15
N LEU A 40 25.07 2.19 -9.30
CA LEU A 40 25.03 2.92 -8.03
C LEU A 40 24.68 4.42 -8.17
N ASP A 41 24.33 4.88 -9.38
CA ASP A 41 23.95 6.28 -9.59
C ASP A 41 22.56 6.53 -8.99
N LEU A 42 22.60 7.01 -7.74
CA LEU A 42 21.43 7.33 -6.93
C LEU A 42 20.59 8.43 -7.58
N GLU A 43 21.20 9.36 -8.33
CA GLU A 43 20.47 10.43 -9.01
C GLU A 43 19.74 9.91 -10.26
N ALA A 44 20.39 9.04 -11.05
CA ALA A 44 19.70 8.35 -12.14
C ALA A 44 18.55 7.45 -11.63
N ALA A 45 18.76 6.74 -10.52
CA ALA A 45 17.72 5.92 -9.88
C ALA A 45 16.55 6.79 -9.37
N ARG A 46 16.86 7.95 -8.79
CA ARG A 46 15.88 8.93 -8.34
C ARG A 46 15.03 9.47 -9.49
N LEU A 47 15.65 9.91 -10.59
CA LEU A 47 14.92 10.43 -11.75
C LEU A 47 14.02 9.35 -12.37
N LYS A 48 14.54 8.13 -12.53
CA LYS A 48 13.74 6.98 -12.99
C LYS A 48 12.56 6.70 -12.07
N ARG A 49 12.72 6.83 -10.74
CA ARG A 49 11.62 6.65 -9.79
C ARG A 49 10.54 7.72 -9.97
N ILE A 50 10.91 8.98 -10.18
CA ILE A 50 9.95 10.08 -10.40
C ILE A 50 9.11 9.79 -11.66
N GLU A 51 9.75 9.39 -12.75
CA GLU A 51 9.06 9.03 -13.99
C GLU A 51 8.19 7.77 -13.84
N ALA A 52 8.67 6.76 -13.12
CA ALA A 52 7.88 5.57 -12.82
C ALA A 52 6.63 5.91 -11.98
N VAL A 53 6.75 6.80 -11.00
CA VAL A 53 5.61 7.27 -10.18
C VAL A 53 4.59 8.01 -11.05
N ARG A 54 5.03 8.82 -12.02
CA ARG A 54 4.15 9.49 -13.00
C ARG A 54 3.28 8.48 -13.73
N GLY A 55 3.90 7.47 -14.35
CA GLY A 55 3.19 6.41 -15.09
C GLY A 55 2.32 5.54 -14.17
N GLN A 56 2.81 5.24 -12.97
CA GLN A 56 2.10 4.41 -11.99
C GLN A 56 0.80 5.06 -11.53
N ILE A 57 0.80 6.34 -11.19
CA ILE A 57 -0.42 7.05 -10.74
C ILE A 57 -1.46 7.09 -11.87
N LEU A 58 -1.05 7.48 -13.08
CA LEU A 58 -1.94 7.55 -14.23
C LEU A 58 -2.54 6.18 -14.58
N SER A 59 -1.72 5.13 -14.58
CA SER A 59 -2.16 3.75 -14.81
C SER A 59 -3.16 3.26 -13.76
N LYS A 60 -2.88 3.48 -12.46
CA LYS A 60 -3.77 3.08 -11.36
C LYS A 60 -5.11 3.81 -11.38
N LEU A 61 -5.12 5.06 -11.85
CA LEU A 61 -6.34 5.85 -12.05
C LEU A 61 -7.01 5.60 -13.41
N ARG A 62 -6.38 4.84 -14.30
CA ARG A 62 -6.76 4.68 -15.72
C ARG A 62 -6.96 6.00 -16.45
N LEU A 63 -6.07 6.96 -16.20
CA LEU A 63 -6.03 8.22 -16.91
C LEU A 63 -4.94 8.15 -17.99
N PRO A 64 -5.27 8.34 -19.28
CA PRO A 64 -4.27 8.31 -20.35
C PRO A 64 -3.29 9.49 -20.25
N ALA A 65 -3.76 10.60 -19.69
CA ALA A 65 -2.99 11.81 -19.43
C ALA A 65 -3.53 12.48 -18.16
N PRO A 66 -2.78 13.40 -17.53
CA PRO A 66 -3.30 14.25 -16.48
C PRO A 66 -4.64 14.89 -16.90
N PRO A 67 -5.66 14.88 -16.03
CA PRO A 67 -6.92 15.53 -16.35
C PRO A 67 -6.66 17.02 -16.59
N PRO A 68 -7.42 17.66 -17.51
CA PRO A 68 -7.25 19.08 -17.78
C PRO A 68 -7.30 19.85 -16.46
N GLU A 69 -6.44 20.87 -16.32
CA GLU A 69 -6.45 21.72 -15.13
C GLU A 69 -7.89 22.16 -14.92
N PRO A 70 -8.47 21.83 -13.76
CA PRO A 70 -9.88 22.10 -13.59
C PRO A 70 -10.02 23.63 -13.58
N GLY A 71 -11.12 24.16 -14.12
CA GLY A 71 -11.35 25.60 -14.30
C GLY A 71 -11.35 26.38 -12.96
N PRO A 72 -12.24 27.36 -12.73
CA PRO A 72 -12.36 27.92 -11.38
C PRO A 72 -12.91 26.86 -10.41
N VAL A 73 -12.04 26.02 -9.86
CA VAL A 73 -12.33 25.09 -8.77
C VAL A 73 -12.24 25.88 -7.48
N PRO A 74 -13.14 25.62 -6.51
CA PRO A 74 -12.99 26.17 -5.18
C PRO A 74 -11.57 25.92 -4.65
N ALA A 75 -10.91 26.97 -4.16
CA ALA A 75 -9.57 26.87 -3.57
C ALA A 75 -9.53 25.87 -2.39
N ALA A 76 -10.69 25.60 -1.77
CA ALA A 76 -10.86 24.69 -0.66
C ALA A 76 -11.65 23.43 -1.05
N LEU A 77 -11.16 22.26 -0.64
CA LEU A 77 -11.92 21.01 -0.68
C LEU A 77 -13.16 21.10 0.23
N PRO A 78 -14.30 20.48 -0.16
CA PRO A 78 -15.45 20.29 0.71
C PRO A 78 -15.05 19.64 2.04
N GLU A 79 -15.71 20.03 3.12
CA GLU A 79 -15.39 19.57 4.48
C GLU A 79 -15.44 18.04 4.61
N GLU A 80 -16.46 17.40 4.01
CA GLU A 80 -16.63 15.94 4.02
C GLU A 80 -15.46 15.21 3.35
N VAL A 81 -15.01 15.72 2.20
CA VAL A 81 -13.89 15.16 1.42
C VAL A 81 -12.58 15.31 2.21
N ARG A 82 -12.39 16.49 2.82
CA ARG A 82 -11.23 16.77 3.67
C ARG A 82 -11.22 15.87 4.90
N ALA A 83 -12.35 15.69 5.56
CA ALA A 83 -12.50 14.82 6.72
C ALA A 83 -12.22 13.35 6.36
N LEU A 84 -12.73 12.89 5.21
CA LEU A 84 -12.47 11.55 4.68
C LEU A 84 -10.98 11.32 4.41
N TYR A 85 -10.33 12.25 3.70
CA TYR A 85 -8.90 12.18 3.41
C TYR A 85 -8.06 12.19 4.70
N ASN A 86 -8.34 13.12 5.63
CA ASN A 86 -7.63 13.24 6.90
C ASN A 86 -7.75 11.98 7.75
N SER A 87 -8.97 11.43 7.89
CA SER A 87 -9.20 10.20 8.65
C SER A 87 -8.45 9.00 8.07
N THR A 88 -8.40 8.87 6.74
CA THR A 88 -7.65 7.81 6.07
C THR A 88 -6.15 7.98 6.25
N ARG A 89 -5.64 9.20 6.07
CA ARG A 89 -4.21 9.51 6.24
C ARG A 89 -3.74 9.25 7.68
N GLU A 90 -4.52 9.63 8.68
CA GLU A 90 -4.21 9.42 10.09
C GLU A 90 -4.18 7.92 10.44
N LEU A 91 -5.18 7.15 9.99
CA LEU A 91 -5.21 5.71 10.22
C LEU A 91 -4.02 5.00 9.56
N LEU A 92 -3.67 5.36 8.33
CA LEU A 92 -2.51 4.77 7.64
C LEU A 92 -1.20 5.05 8.39
N ARG A 93 -1.01 6.27 8.91
CA ARG A 93 0.13 6.62 9.76
C ARG A 93 0.16 5.79 11.05
N GLN A 94 -0.99 5.54 11.67
CA GLN A 94 -1.08 4.73 12.88
C GLN A 94 -0.76 3.25 12.60
N ARG A 95 -1.20 2.70 11.45
CA ARG A 95 -0.84 1.33 11.02
C ARG A 95 0.66 1.18 10.81
N ALA A 96 1.28 2.13 10.09
CA ALA A 96 2.72 2.15 9.86
C ALA A 96 3.50 2.18 11.18
N ARG A 97 3.09 3.02 12.15
CA ARG A 97 3.71 3.09 13.49
C ARG A 97 3.66 1.78 14.25
N ARG A 98 2.52 1.07 14.21
CA ARG A 98 2.36 -0.19 14.95
C ARG A 98 3.01 -1.39 14.24
N ARG A 99 3.63 -1.19 13.06
CA ARG A 99 4.10 -2.27 12.17
C ARG A 99 3.03 -3.36 11.96
N LEU A 100 1.76 -3.00 12.13
CA LEU A 100 0.66 -3.93 11.92
C LEU A 100 0.57 -4.13 10.42
N ARG A 101 1.10 -5.26 9.96
CA ARG A 101 0.95 -5.69 8.57
C ARG A 101 -0.54 -5.76 8.25
N GLY A 102 -1.00 -4.84 7.42
CA GLY A 102 -2.26 -5.01 6.72
C GLY A 102 -2.06 -6.03 5.60
N GLU A 103 -3.08 -6.81 5.28
CA GLU A 103 -3.14 -7.44 3.96
C GLU A 103 -2.91 -6.34 2.91
N GLU A 104 -1.89 -6.55 2.07
CA GLU A 104 -1.61 -5.73 0.89
C GLU A 104 -2.90 -5.54 0.08
N PRO A 105 -3.17 -4.34 -0.47
CA PRO A 105 -4.31 -4.16 -1.34
C PRO A 105 -4.23 -5.18 -2.47
N ARG A 106 -5.23 -6.07 -2.55
CA ARG A 106 -5.30 -7.12 -3.58
C ARG A 106 -5.36 -6.53 -5.00
N ASP A 107 -5.75 -5.27 -5.10
CA ASP A 107 -6.09 -4.62 -6.35
C ASP A 107 -5.01 -3.62 -6.79
N TYR A 108 -4.58 -3.78 -8.05
CA TYR A 108 -3.63 -2.88 -8.69
C TYR A 108 -4.20 -1.48 -8.86
N TYR A 109 -5.47 -1.36 -9.22
CA TYR A 109 -6.14 -0.08 -9.48
C TYR A 109 -6.46 0.69 -8.21
N GLY A 110 -6.55 2.01 -8.34
CA GLY A 110 -6.97 2.89 -7.25
C GLY A 110 -8.36 2.54 -6.74
N GLN A 111 -8.53 2.51 -5.43
CA GLN A 111 -9.83 2.25 -4.80
C GLN A 111 -10.49 3.58 -4.46
N GLU A 112 -11.72 3.80 -4.91
CA GLU A 112 -12.51 4.94 -4.47
C GLU A 112 -12.93 4.74 -3.02
N LEU A 113 -12.73 5.77 -2.20
CA LEU A 113 -13.06 5.75 -0.78
C LEU A 113 -14.42 6.40 -0.56
N LEU A 114 -15.35 5.64 0.01
CA LEU A 114 -16.71 6.07 0.32
C LEU A 114 -16.97 5.92 1.81
N ARG A 115 -17.34 7.01 2.48
CA ARG A 115 -17.61 7.05 3.92
C ARG A 115 -19.11 7.07 4.18
N PHE A 116 -19.57 6.12 4.99
CA PHE A 116 -20.95 6.02 5.45
C PHE A 116 -20.98 6.20 6.97
N PRO A 117 -21.34 7.39 7.49
CA PRO A 117 -21.44 7.62 8.92
C PRO A 117 -22.57 6.79 9.55
N MET A 118 -22.43 6.43 10.82
CA MET A 118 -23.52 5.78 11.55
C MET A 118 -24.72 6.74 11.72
N GLU A 119 -25.91 6.17 11.71
CA GLU A 119 -27.13 6.90 12.04
C GLU A 119 -27.37 6.91 13.55
N SER A 120 -27.98 7.99 14.03
CA SER A 120 -28.35 8.14 15.45
C SER A 120 -29.77 7.62 15.67
N ASP A 121 -29.99 6.32 15.54
CA ASP A 121 -31.27 5.70 15.94
C ASP A 121 -31.21 5.30 17.43
N THR A 122 -31.55 6.26 18.29
CA THR A 122 -31.52 6.11 19.75
C THR A 122 -32.78 5.48 20.33
N GLN A 123 -33.79 5.13 19.51
CA GLN A 123 -35.03 4.57 20.03
C GLN A 123 -34.93 3.06 20.24
N ARG A 124 -34.40 2.32 19.26
CA ARG A 124 -34.28 0.85 19.33
C ARG A 124 -32.92 0.37 19.85
N TRP A 125 -31.83 1.08 19.53
CA TRP A 125 -30.46 0.62 19.78
C TRP A 125 -29.70 1.59 20.69
N ARG A 126 -30.04 1.56 21.98
CA ARG A 126 -29.42 2.47 22.97
C ARG A 126 -28.07 1.93 23.47
N PRO A 127 -27.04 2.78 23.59
CA PRO A 127 -25.81 2.38 24.24
C PRO A 127 -26.08 1.97 25.69
N SER A 128 -25.43 0.90 26.11
CA SER A 128 -25.43 0.43 27.49
C SER A 128 -24.01 0.47 28.04
N PRO A 129 -23.81 0.43 29.37
CA PRO A 129 -22.47 0.38 29.97
C PRO A 129 -21.62 -0.82 29.48
N ARG A 130 -22.26 -1.86 28.93
CA ARG A 130 -21.63 -3.10 28.48
C ARG A 130 -21.50 -3.23 26.96
N SER A 131 -22.28 -2.48 26.20
CA SER A 131 -22.39 -2.66 24.74
C SER A 131 -22.76 -1.38 24.03
N LEU A 132 -22.05 -1.12 22.93
CA LEU A 132 -22.32 -0.04 21.98
C LEU A 132 -22.90 -0.63 20.70
N TYR A 133 -23.81 0.12 20.07
CA TYR A 133 -24.50 -0.29 18.85
C TYR A 133 -24.24 0.72 17.73
N PHE A 134 -23.81 0.22 16.57
CA PHE A 134 -23.54 1.03 15.39
C PHE A 134 -24.58 0.70 14.34
N VAL A 135 -25.43 1.66 14.00
CA VAL A 135 -26.54 1.48 13.06
C VAL A 135 -26.20 2.20 11.76
N PHE A 136 -26.42 1.51 10.64
CA PHE A 136 -26.14 2.01 9.30
C PHE A 136 -27.35 1.81 8.40
N ASN A 137 -27.62 2.81 7.57
CA ASN A 137 -28.64 2.73 6.55
C ASN A 137 -28.10 2.05 5.31
N ILE A 138 -28.52 0.80 5.10
CA ILE A 138 -28.01 -0.03 4.01
C ILE A 138 -28.43 0.55 2.66
N SER A 139 -29.59 1.22 2.57
CA SER A 139 -30.06 1.87 1.35
C SER A 139 -29.10 2.99 0.91
N GLN A 140 -28.56 3.77 1.85
CA GLN A 140 -27.53 4.78 1.55
C GLN A 140 -26.21 4.13 1.10
N ILE A 141 -25.81 3.02 1.73
CA ILE A 141 -24.61 2.26 1.35
C ILE A 141 -24.75 1.71 -0.09
N ARG A 142 -25.90 1.11 -0.41
CA ARG A 142 -26.22 0.61 -1.76
C ARG A 142 -26.24 1.74 -2.79
N ALA A 143 -26.88 2.86 -2.48
CA ALA A 143 -26.93 4.01 -3.38
C ALA A 143 -25.54 4.64 -3.61
N GLY A 144 -24.73 4.74 -2.56
CA GLY A 144 -23.38 5.31 -2.64
C GLY A 144 -22.39 4.45 -3.42
N LEU A 145 -22.47 3.12 -3.27
CA LEU A 145 -21.66 2.19 -4.06
C LEU A 145 -22.20 2.02 -5.49
N GLY A 146 -23.51 2.06 -5.67
CA GLY A 146 -24.16 1.92 -6.97
C GLY A 146 -23.75 0.61 -7.67
N ARG A 147 -22.99 0.74 -8.77
CA ARG A 147 -22.45 -0.39 -9.54
C ARG A 147 -20.96 -0.67 -9.28
N ALA A 148 -20.36 0.02 -8.32
CA ALA A 148 -18.96 -0.20 -7.96
C ALA A 148 -18.79 -1.55 -7.27
N GLU A 149 -17.66 -2.20 -7.51
CA GLU A 149 -17.32 -3.48 -6.89
C GLU A 149 -16.63 -3.26 -5.55
N LEU A 150 -17.18 -3.80 -4.47
CA LEU A 150 -16.62 -3.65 -3.13
C LEU A 150 -15.38 -4.54 -2.94
N SER A 151 -14.20 -3.93 -2.87
CA SER A 151 -12.95 -4.63 -2.59
C SER A 151 -12.78 -4.89 -1.10
N ARG A 152 -12.98 -3.86 -0.27
CA ARG A 152 -12.78 -3.91 1.18
C ARG A 152 -13.72 -2.94 1.91
N ALA A 153 -14.17 -3.31 3.10
CA ALA A 153 -14.90 -2.41 3.98
C ALA A 153 -14.37 -2.48 5.42
N GLU A 154 -14.23 -1.33 6.05
CA GLU A 154 -13.73 -1.20 7.41
C GLU A 154 -14.68 -0.39 8.28
N LEU A 155 -15.06 -0.91 9.44
CA LEU A 155 -15.75 -0.14 10.47
C LEU A 155 -14.68 0.61 11.27
N ARG A 156 -14.72 1.95 11.24
CA ARG A 156 -13.73 2.83 11.89
C ARG A 156 -14.38 3.65 13.00
N MET A 157 -13.67 3.80 14.10
CA MET A 157 -14.11 4.59 15.26
C MET A 157 -12.90 5.13 16.02
N VAL A 158 -13.09 6.21 16.78
CA VAL A 158 -12.04 6.77 17.64
C VAL A 158 -12.32 6.38 19.08
N ARG A 159 -11.37 5.67 19.70
CA ARG A 159 -11.33 5.51 21.15
C ARG A 159 -10.84 6.83 21.74
N GLN A 160 -11.60 7.38 22.66
CA GLN A 160 -11.21 8.57 23.39
C GLN A 160 -10.19 8.23 24.48
N GLY A 161 -9.29 9.17 24.73
CA GLY A 161 -8.37 9.12 25.85
C GLY A 161 -9.12 9.12 27.19
N THR A 162 -8.75 8.22 28.10
CA THR A 162 -9.29 8.19 29.47
C THR A 162 -8.16 8.38 30.48
N LEU A 163 -8.22 9.46 31.27
CA LEU A 163 -7.26 9.72 32.33
C LEU A 163 -7.48 8.77 33.52
N GLY A 164 -6.40 8.31 34.14
CA GLY A 164 -6.46 7.55 35.40
C GLY A 164 -6.84 6.07 35.29
N THR A 165 -7.15 5.56 34.09
CA THR A 165 -7.43 4.13 33.87
C THR A 165 -6.38 3.54 32.94
N SER A 166 -5.47 2.72 33.46
CA SER A 166 -4.54 1.94 32.64
C SER A 166 -4.94 0.48 32.66
N GLY A 167 -4.96 -0.16 31.49
CA GLY A 167 -5.30 -1.57 31.39
C GLY A 167 -5.57 -2.01 29.96
N THR A 168 -5.58 -3.32 29.76
CA THR A 168 -5.99 -3.95 28.52
C THR A 168 -7.42 -4.46 28.66
N GLN A 169 -8.26 -4.20 27.65
CA GLN A 169 -9.60 -4.76 27.55
C GLN A 169 -9.76 -5.42 26.18
N ARG A 170 -10.20 -6.67 26.18
CA ARG A 170 -10.61 -7.37 24.95
C ARG A 170 -12.03 -6.96 24.60
N VAL A 171 -12.21 -6.42 23.40
CA VAL A 171 -13.52 -6.06 22.84
C VAL A 171 -13.86 -6.96 21.68
N GLU A 172 -15.15 -7.21 21.48
CA GLU A 172 -15.67 -8.15 20.49
C GLU A 172 -16.77 -7.48 19.66
N LEU A 173 -16.65 -7.61 18.35
CA LEU A 173 -17.58 -7.08 17.37
C LEU A 173 -18.51 -8.18 16.88
N TYR A 174 -19.80 -7.86 16.83
CA TYR A 174 -20.86 -8.73 16.37
C TYR A 174 -21.69 -8.05 15.27
N GLN A 175 -22.21 -8.83 14.34
CA GLN A 175 -23.24 -8.44 13.37
C GLN A 175 -24.62 -8.77 13.94
N GLY A 176 -25.54 -7.80 13.90
CA GLY A 176 -26.93 -7.99 14.27
C GLY A 176 -27.81 -8.45 13.11
N PHE A 177 -28.80 -9.28 13.42
CA PHE A 177 -29.88 -9.68 12.52
C PHE A 177 -31.24 -9.30 13.12
N GLY A 178 -32.28 -9.22 12.29
CA GLY A 178 -33.60 -8.70 12.69
C GLY A 178 -34.25 -9.40 13.90
N ASN A 179 -33.87 -10.66 14.19
CA ASN A 179 -34.42 -11.48 15.27
C ASN A 179 -33.65 -11.33 16.61
N SER A 180 -32.97 -10.21 16.82
CA SER A 180 -32.09 -9.99 18.00
C SER A 180 -30.95 -11.02 18.11
N SER A 181 -30.65 -11.76 17.04
CA SER A 181 -29.53 -12.69 16.97
C SER A 181 -28.26 -11.96 16.57
N TRP A 182 -27.14 -12.38 17.17
CA TRP A 182 -25.83 -11.77 16.99
C TRP A 182 -24.86 -12.81 16.47
N ARG A 183 -24.13 -12.48 15.41
CA ARG A 183 -23.02 -13.30 14.88
C ARG A 183 -21.71 -12.65 15.26
N TYR A 184 -20.82 -13.40 15.89
CA TYR A 184 -19.46 -12.94 16.17
C TYR A 184 -18.69 -12.69 14.87
N LEU A 185 -17.94 -11.58 14.81
CA LEU A 185 -17.06 -11.24 13.69
C LEU A 185 -15.59 -11.31 14.12
N HIS A 186 -15.19 -10.44 15.04
CA HIS A 186 -13.78 -10.27 15.41
C HIS A 186 -13.64 -9.73 16.83
N GLY A 187 -12.68 -10.26 17.60
CA GLY A 187 -12.25 -9.72 18.88
C GLY A 187 -10.83 -9.15 18.85
N ARG A 188 -10.57 -8.06 19.57
CA ARG A 188 -9.25 -7.43 19.67
C ARG A 188 -8.99 -6.92 21.08
N SER A 189 -7.76 -7.05 21.56
CA SER A 189 -7.30 -6.40 22.79
C SER A 189 -6.93 -4.94 22.52
N VAL A 190 -7.56 -4.04 23.27
CA VAL A 190 -7.36 -2.59 23.21
C VAL A 190 -6.72 -2.13 24.51
N ILE A 191 -5.69 -1.29 24.40
CA ILE A 191 -5.05 -0.68 25.56
C ILE A 191 -5.77 0.63 25.85
N VAL A 192 -6.22 0.82 27.09
CA VAL A 192 -6.79 2.08 27.56
C VAL A 192 -5.61 3.03 27.85
N THR A 193 -5.49 4.10 27.07
CA THR A 193 -4.48 5.15 27.25
C THR A 193 -5.14 6.53 27.33
N ALA A 194 -4.38 7.52 27.77
CA ALA A 194 -4.83 8.91 27.84
C ALA A 194 -4.92 9.61 26.46
N GLU A 195 -4.35 9.01 25.41
CA GLU A 195 -4.40 9.55 24.05
C GLU A 195 -5.56 8.96 23.26
N ASP A 196 -6.08 9.72 22.30
CA ASP A 196 -7.06 9.23 21.34
C ASP A 196 -6.43 8.21 20.38
N GLU A 197 -7.19 7.20 19.98
CA GLU A 197 -6.70 6.17 19.08
C GLU A 197 -7.76 5.71 18.08
N TRP A 198 -7.42 5.60 16.80
CA TRP A 198 -8.31 4.95 15.85
C TRP A 198 -8.35 3.43 16.04
N LEU A 199 -9.56 2.90 16.17
CA LEU A 199 -9.88 1.49 16.10
C LEU A 199 -10.56 1.18 14.77
N TRP A 200 -10.26 0.01 14.21
CA TRP A 200 -10.88 -0.46 12.99
C TRP A 200 -11.11 -1.97 13.02
N PHE A 201 -12.15 -2.40 12.33
CA PHE A 201 -12.48 -3.80 12.12
C PHE A 201 -12.76 -4.04 10.64
N ASP A 202 -12.23 -5.14 10.10
CA ASP A 202 -12.59 -5.58 8.76
C ASP A 202 -14.02 -6.13 8.79
N VAL A 203 -14.91 -5.49 8.04
CA VAL A 203 -16.34 -5.84 7.96
C VAL A 203 -16.74 -6.11 6.51
N THR A 204 -15.76 -6.40 5.66
CA THR A 204 -15.97 -6.53 4.21
C THR A 204 -17.08 -7.53 3.88
N ASP A 205 -17.06 -8.72 4.47
CA ASP A 205 -18.05 -9.75 4.16
C ASP A 205 -19.44 -9.41 4.68
N THR A 206 -19.52 -8.72 5.81
CA THR A 206 -20.80 -8.21 6.34
C THR A 206 -21.40 -7.18 5.40
N VAL A 207 -20.60 -6.23 4.91
CA VAL A 207 -21.07 -5.22 3.95
C VAL A 207 -21.45 -5.87 2.61
N ARG A 208 -20.67 -6.84 2.10
CA ARG A 208 -21.07 -7.63 0.92
C ARG A 208 -22.42 -8.31 1.11
N GLN A 209 -22.67 -8.88 2.28
CA GLN A 209 -23.95 -9.49 2.61
C GLN A 209 -25.08 -8.46 2.60
N TRP A 210 -24.87 -7.28 3.18
CA TRP A 210 -25.85 -6.18 3.17
C TRP A 210 -26.18 -5.69 1.76
N LEU A 211 -25.19 -5.65 0.85
CA LEU A 211 -25.42 -5.27 -0.55
C LEU A 211 -26.27 -6.29 -1.30
N ARG A 212 -26.19 -7.58 -0.95
CA ARG A 212 -27.01 -8.65 -1.55
C ARG A 212 -28.39 -8.81 -0.91
N GLY A 213 -28.52 -8.43 0.37
CA GLY A 213 -29.78 -8.52 1.10
C GLY A 213 -30.78 -7.42 0.72
N SER A 214 -31.95 -7.45 1.37
CA SER A 214 -33.01 -6.44 1.24
C SER A 214 -33.19 -5.60 2.51
N GLU A 215 -32.53 -5.96 3.61
CA GLU A 215 -32.66 -5.27 4.90
C GLU A 215 -32.35 -3.77 4.78
N PRO A 216 -33.14 -2.89 5.43
CA PRO A 216 -32.94 -1.45 5.37
C PRO A 216 -31.83 -0.97 6.31
N LEU A 217 -31.61 -1.68 7.42
CA LEU A 217 -30.68 -1.30 8.47
C LEU A 217 -29.67 -2.41 8.74
N GLY A 218 -28.41 -2.02 8.88
CA GLY A 218 -27.31 -2.87 9.29
C GLY A 218 -26.86 -2.46 10.68
N VAL A 219 -26.68 -3.44 11.58
CA VAL A 219 -26.31 -3.17 12.96
C VAL A 219 -25.06 -3.94 13.33
N PHE A 220 -24.09 -3.26 13.94
CA PHE A 220 -23.00 -3.90 14.67
C PHE A 220 -23.15 -3.66 16.16
N ARG A 221 -22.72 -4.64 16.97
CA ARG A 221 -22.59 -4.49 18.43
C ARG A 221 -21.14 -4.69 18.82
N LEU A 222 -20.59 -3.74 19.56
CA LEU A 222 -19.30 -3.87 20.23
C LEU A 222 -19.54 -4.09 21.72
N SER A 223 -19.03 -5.18 22.27
CA SER A 223 -19.13 -5.50 23.69
C SER A 223 -17.76 -5.88 24.25
N ALA A 224 -17.62 -5.83 25.57
CA ALA A 224 -16.47 -6.43 26.23
C ALA A 224 -16.52 -7.96 26.07
N HIS A 225 -15.36 -8.60 26.00
CA HIS A 225 -15.27 -10.05 26.04
C HIS A 225 -15.87 -10.58 27.35
N CYS A 226 -16.71 -11.60 27.24
CA CYS A 226 -17.30 -12.31 28.39
C CYS A 226 -16.50 -13.59 28.64
N PRO A 227 -15.77 -13.70 29.77
CA PRO A 227 -15.11 -14.95 30.13
C PRO A 227 -16.17 -16.00 30.50
N CYS A 228 -16.07 -17.21 29.96
CA CYS A 228 -17.01 -18.29 30.23
C CYS A 228 -16.98 -18.79 31.69
N ASP A 229 -15.93 -18.45 32.46
CA ASP A 229 -15.74 -18.87 33.85
C ASP A 229 -16.44 -17.93 34.87
N SER A 230 -17.00 -16.80 34.39
CA SER A 230 -17.75 -15.84 35.20
C SER A 230 -19.25 -16.13 35.03
N GLY A 231 -19.97 -16.31 36.14
CA GLY A 231 -21.31 -16.89 36.16
C GLY A 231 -22.33 -16.22 35.23
N GLY A 232 -22.90 -17.01 34.32
CA GLY A 232 -24.13 -16.69 33.57
C GLY A 232 -24.07 -15.48 32.61
N PRO A 233 -25.07 -15.34 31.72
CA PRO A 233 -25.13 -14.28 30.70
C PRO A 233 -25.30 -12.83 31.25
N GLY A 234 -25.27 -12.63 32.58
CA GLY A 234 -25.46 -11.33 33.26
C GLY A 234 -24.17 -10.64 33.75
N ASP A 235 -23.06 -11.37 33.88
CA ASP A 235 -21.81 -10.86 34.48
C ASP A 235 -20.80 -10.31 33.46
N ALA A 236 -21.25 -9.99 32.25
CA ALA A 236 -20.39 -9.37 31.25
C ALA A 236 -19.82 -8.04 31.78
N PRO A 237 -18.48 -7.84 31.73
CA PRO A 237 -17.84 -6.66 32.29
C PRO A 237 -18.24 -5.39 31.52
N ASN A 238 -18.26 -4.25 32.22
CA ASN A 238 -18.51 -2.96 31.59
C ASN A 238 -17.38 -2.59 30.61
N LEU A 239 -17.72 -1.85 29.56
CA LEU A 239 -16.75 -1.27 28.64
C LEU A 239 -15.97 -0.17 29.38
N LYS A 240 -14.65 -0.32 29.43
CA LYS A 240 -13.71 0.65 30.01
C LYS A 240 -13.29 1.72 28.99
N ILE A 241 -13.59 1.50 27.72
CA ILE A 241 -13.29 2.43 26.62
C ILE A 241 -14.50 3.32 26.33
N SER A 242 -14.24 4.60 26.06
CA SER A 242 -15.22 5.50 25.46
C SER A 242 -14.95 5.64 23.96
N ILE A 243 -16.02 5.69 23.16
CA ILE A 243 -15.95 5.88 21.72
C ILE A 243 -16.56 7.24 21.38
N GLU A 244 -15.80 8.06 20.65
CA GLU A 244 -16.28 9.37 20.20
C GLU A 244 -17.55 9.20 19.34
N GLY A 245 -18.57 10.01 19.61
CA GLY A 245 -19.87 9.94 18.92
C GLY A 245 -21.00 9.31 19.75
N PHE A 246 -20.69 8.62 20.84
CA PHE A 246 -21.70 8.09 21.79
C PHE A 246 -21.95 8.99 23.02
N GLU A 247 -21.24 10.11 23.14
CA GLU A 247 -21.43 11.06 24.24
C GLU A 247 -22.78 11.78 24.19
N GLN A 248 -23.50 11.73 25.31
CA GLN A 248 -24.77 12.43 25.49
C GLN A 248 -24.49 13.87 25.94
N GLN A 249 -24.48 14.82 25.00
CA GLN A 249 -24.25 16.23 25.34
C GLN A 249 -25.53 16.98 25.69
N ARG A 250 -25.36 17.97 26.58
CA ARG A 250 -26.36 18.97 26.95
C ARG A 250 -26.80 19.74 25.68
N GLY A 251 -28.11 19.96 25.52
CA GLY A 251 -28.77 20.25 24.23
C GLY A 251 -28.28 21.49 23.48
N ASP A 252 -27.64 22.42 24.19
CA ASP A 252 -27.09 23.69 23.72
C ASP A 252 -25.75 23.56 22.96
N MET A 253 -24.93 22.53 23.24
CA MET A 253 -23.67 22.28 22.50
C MET A 253 -23.81 21.24 21.37
N GLN A 254 -24.97 20.59 21.22
CA GLN A 254 -25.15 19.47 20.29
C GLN A 254 -24.96 19.85 18.81
N SER A 255 -25.35 21.05 18.39
CA SER A 255 -25.31 21.45 16.97
C SER A 255 -23.89 21.74 16.47
N ILE A 256 -23.05 22.40 17.29
CA ILE A 256 -21.66 22.72 16.98
C ILE A 256 -20.77 21.49 17.16
N ALA A 257 -21.00 20.70 18.22
CA ALA A 257 -20.24 19.48 18.48
C ALA A 257 -20.45 18.42 17.38
N ARG A 258 -21.64 18.32 16.77
CA ARG A 258 -21.90 17.35 15.69
C ARG A 258 -21.08 17.59 14.42
N ARG A 259 -20.71 18.85 14.11
CA ARG A 259 -20.06 19.20 12.83
C ARG A 259 -18.61 18.74 12.75
N HIS A 260 -17.90 18.69 13.88
CA HIS A 260 -16.50 18.29 13.96
C HIS A 260 -16.27 16.90 14.59
N ARG A 261 -17.34 16.18 14.97
CA ARG A 261 -17.22 14.87 15.60
C ARG A 261 -16.78 13.79 14.62
N ARG A 262 -15.81 12.97 15.06
CA ARG A 262 -15.35 11.77 14.36
C ARG A 262 -16.28 10.59 14.66
N VAL A 263 -17.53 10.71 14.20
CA VAL A 263 -18.52 9.64 14.39
C VAL A 263 -18.04 8.33 13.75
N PRO A 264 -18.37 7.18 14.36
CA PRO A 264 -18.11 5.88 13.78
C PRO A 264 -18.72 5.77 12.39
N HIS A 265 -17.98 5.17 11.47
CA HIS A 265 -18.40 5.07 10.07
C HIS A 265 -17.88 3.79 9.44
N VAL A 266 -18.61 3.31 8.43
CA VAL A 266 -18.10 2.30 7.51
C VAL A 266 -17.38 3.02 6.38
N LEU A 267 -16.10 2.70 6.18
CA LEU A 267 -15.36 3.09 5.01
C LEU A 267 -15.38 1.94 4.00
N ALA A 268 -16.02 2.15 2.85
CA ALA A 268 -15.95 1.25 1.73
C ALA A 268 -14.84 1.68 0.76
N MET A 269 -13.96 0.75 0.43
CA MET A 269 -13.03 0.81 -0.69
C MET A 269 -13.69 0.08 -1.85
N ALA A 270 -13.94 0.78 -2.94
CA ALA A 270 -14.63 0.21 -4.08
C ALA A 270 -13.94 0.55 -5.39
N LEU A 271 -14.00 -0.39 -6.33
CA LEU A 271 -13.54 -0.19 -7.69
C LEU A 271 -14.71 0.32 -8.53
N PRO A 272 -14.61 1.54 -9.12
CA PRO A 272 -15.63 2.03 -10.03
C PRO A 272 -15.86 1.07 -11.20
N PRO A 273 -17.10 0.98 -11.73
CA PRO A 273 -17.44 0.03 -12.79
C PRO A 273 -16.59 0.20 -14.06
N GLU A 274 -16.20 1.45 -14.36
CA GLU A 274 -15.27 1.82 -15.44
C GLU A 274 -13.93 1.06 -15.36
N ARG A 275 -13.50 0.70 -14.14
CA ARG A 275 -12.24 0.00 -13.87
C ARG A 275 -12.42 -1.51 -13.66
N ALA A 276 -13.57 -1.94 -13.13
CA ALA A 276 -13.86 -3.35 -12.86
C ALA A 276 -13.88 -4.24 -14.13
N GLN A 277 -14.31 -3.71 -15.27
CA GLN A 277 -14.45 -4.47 -16.53
C GLN A 277 -13.12 -4.99 -17.14
N ALA A 278 -11.96 -4.56 -16.64
CA ALA A 278 -10.66 -5.04 -17.12
C ALA A 278 -9.81 -5.72 -16.04
N LEU A 279 -10.47 -6.47 -15.14
CA LEU A 279 -9.84 -7.31 -14.13
C LEU A 279 -9.32 -8.66 -14.66
N HIS A 280 -9.28 -8.89 -15.98
CA HIS A 280 -8.68 -10.09 -16.53
C HIS A 280 -7.16 -9.98 -16.61
N GLY A 281 -6.50 -10.63 -15.64
CA GLY A 281 -5.12 -11.09 -15.78
C GLY A 281 -4.10 -10.38 -14.91
N HIS A 282 -4.07 -10.69 -13.60
CA HIS A 282 -2.77 -10.75 -12.92
C HIS A 282 -2.81 -11.67 -11.70
N ARG A 283 -1.91 -12.66 -11.68
CA ARG A 283 -1.58 -13.43 -10.48
C ARG A 283 -0.62 -12.59 -9.61
N GLN A 284 -0.94 -12.43 -8.34
CA GLN A 284 -0.02 -11.89 -7.33
C GLN A 284 0.90 -13.01 -6.81
N ARG A 285 2.18 -12.69 -6.65
CA ARG A 285 3.21 -13.55 -6.07
C ARG A 285 3.38 -13.16 -4.60
N ARG A 286 3.31 -14.15 -3.70
CA ARG A 286 3.55 -13.98 -2.25
C ARG A 286 5.06 -13.90 -1.99
N GLU A 287 5.47 -13.08 -1.03
CA GLU A 287 6.88 -12.95 -0.62
C GLU A 287 7.06 -12.99 0.90
N LEU A 288 8.23 -13.51 1.30
CA LEU A 288 8.70 -13.77 2.66
C LEU A 288 9.63 -12.66 3.16
N GLU A 289 9.68 -12.55 4.50
CA GLU A 289 10.24 -11.49 5.35
C GLU A 289 11.65 -10.97 5.05
N GLY A 290 11.85 -9.65 5.24
CA GLY A 290 13.14 -8.98 5.15
C GLY A 290 13.31 -7.86 6.21
N GLN A 291 14.52 -7.78 6.77
CA GLN A 291 14.95 -6.91 7.86
C GLN A 291 15.20 -5.45 7.42
N HIS A 292 15.03 -4.50 8.36
CA HIS A 292 15.40 -3.10 8.17
C HIS A 292 16.90 -2.90 8.44
N CYS A 293 17.62 -2.23 7.54
CA CYS A 293 19.02 -1.86 7.72
C CYS A 293 19.12 -0.50 8.44
N GLY A 294 19.99 -0.41 9.45
CA GLY A 294 20.39 0.83 10.10
C GLY A 294 21.81 1.20 9.72
N GLY A 295 22.02 2.35 9.08
CA GLY A 295 23.34 2.92 8.83
C GLY A 295 23.43 3.75 7.54
N PRO A 296 24.10 4.92 7.52
CA PRO A 296 24.15 5.79 6.33
C PRO A 296 25.25 5.43 5.31
N GLU A 297 26.19 4.53 5.63
CA GLU A 297 27.48 4.43 4.92
C GLU A 297 27.75 3.12 4.17
N GLU A 298 26.74 2.30 3.87
CA GLU A 298 26.97 1.06 3.11
C GLU A 298 26.45 1.14 1.68
N GLY A 299 27.29 0.72 0.72
CA GLY A 299 26.94 0.45 -0.67
C GLY A 299 26.02 -0.76 -0.84
N SER A 300 25.34 -1.20 0.23
CA SER A 300 24.40 -2.32 0.27
C SER A 300 22.97 -1.87 -0.06
N CYS A 301 22.13 -2.81 -0.51
CA CYS A 301 20.72 -2.58 -0.86
C CYS A 301 19.91 -2.07 0.33
N CYS A 302 19.43 -0.83 0.24
CA CYS A 302 18.66 -0.19 1.30
C CYS A 302 17.57 0.74 0.73
N VAL A 303 16.59 1.08 1.59
CA VAL A 303 15.59 2.12 1.30
C VAL A 303 16.28 3.48 1.38
N ARG A 304 16.17 4.27 0.32
CA ARG A 304 16.68 5.64 0.23
C ARG A 304 15.51 6.62 0.27
N PRO A 305 15.58 7.68 1.10
CA PRO A 305 14.51 8.66 1.22
C PRO A 305 14.35 9.44 -0.08
N LEU A 306 13.12 9.60 -0.54
CA LEU A 306 12.81 10.42 -1.71
C LEU A 306 11.46 11.10 -1.51
N TRP A 307 11.51 12.42 -1.38
CA TRP A 307 10.33 13.26 -1.42
C TRP A 307 10.00 13.63 -2.86
N ILE A 308 8.79 13.32 -3.29
CA ILE A 308 8.26 13.72 -4.60
C ILE A 308 7.21 14.80 -4.36
N ASP A 309 7.45 15.99 -4.89
CA ASP A 309 6.49 17.08 -4.94
C ASP A 309 5.74 17.03 -6.28
N PHE A 310 4.41 16.94 -6.21
CA PHE A 310 3.60 16.84 -7.44
C PHE A 310 3.72 18.07 -8.32
N ARG A 311 3.88 19.26 -7.73
CA ARG A 311 3.96 20.53 -8.46
C ARG A 311 5.35 20.73 -9.06
N ARG A 312 6.41 20.47 -8.29
CA ARG A 312 7.79 20.69 -8.75
C ARG A 312 8.29 19.56 -9.66
N ASP A 313 8.12 18.32 -9.22
CA ASP A 313 8.79 17.16 -9.85
C ASP A 313 7.91 16.54 -10.94
N LEU A 314 6.58 16.55 -10.79
CA LEU A 314 5.64 16.05 -11.80
C LEU A 314 4.91 17.13 -12.60
N GLN A 315 5.02 18.41 -12.21
CA GLN A 315 4.31 19.53 -12.83
C GLN A 315 2.79 19.35 -12.83
N TRP A 316 2.26 18.68 -11.82
CA TRP A 316 0.84 18.36 -11.66
C TRP A 316 0.15 19.31 -10.70
N LYS A 317 -0.89 19.98 -11.20
CA LYS A 317 -1.75 20.85 -10.40
C LYS A 317 -3.10 20.22 -10.01
N TRP A 318 -3.46 19.12 -10.67
CA TRP A 318 -4.77 18.48 -10.56
C TRP A 318 -4.93 17.60 -9.31
N ILE A 319 -3.83 17.10 -8.74
CA ILE A 319 -3.83 16.49 -7.41
C ILE A 319 -3.88 17.62 -6.38
N HIS A 320 -4.96 17.66 -5.60
CA HIS A 320 -5.16 18.70 -4.60
C HIS A 320 -4.45 18.34 -3.28
N GLU A 321 -4.60 17.10 -2.83
CA GLU A 321 -3.96 16.56 -1.63
C GLU A 321 -3.43 15.13 -1.87
N PRO A 322 -2.25 14.77 -1.33
CA PRO A 322 -1.26 15.66 -0.72
C PRO A 322 -0.55 16.53 -1.78
N ARG A 323 0.22 17.54 -1.35
CA ARG A 323 1.11 18.32 -2.24
C ARG A 323 2.34 17.53 -2.72
N GLY A 324 2.76 16.59 -1.90
CA GLY A 324 3.86 15.68 -2.16
C GLY A 324 3.89 14.58 -1.12
N TYR A 325 4.72 13.58 -1.32
CA TYR A 325 4.83 12.47 -0.39
C TYR A 325 6.23 11.85 -0.39
N MET A 326 6.53 11.13 0.68
CA MET A 326 7.78 10.38 0.82
C MET A 326 7.62 9.06 0.07
N ALA A 327 8.00 9.03 -1.21
CA ALA A 327 7.86 7.85 -2.05
C ALA A 327 8.90 6.78 -1.73
N ASN A 328 10.10 7.21 -1.34
CA ASN A 328 11.28 6.38 -1.18
C ASN A 328 11.63 5.58 -2.46
N PHE A 329 12.84 5.04 -2.49
CA PHE A 329 13.24 4.09 -3.53
C PHE A 329 14.27 3.11 -2.97
N CYS A 330 14.44 1.98 -3.65
CA CYS A 330 15.48 1.02 -3.32
C CYS A 330 16.75 1.37 -4.09
N GLY A 331 17.86 1.48 -3.36
CA GLY A 331 19.14 1.84 -3.93
C GLY A 331 20.31 1.23 -3.14
N GLY A 332 21.27 0.69 -3.88
CA GLY A 332 22.46 0.04 -3.33
C GLY A 332 22.78 -1.26 -4.06
N GLY A 333 24.00 -1.74 -3.88
CA GLY A 333 24.47 -3.01 -4.42
C GLY A 333 23.90 -4.19 -3.64
N CYS A 334 23.54 -5.25 -4.36
CA CYS A 334 23.22 -6.54 -3.77
C CYS A 334 24.44 -7.45 -3.90
N ALA A 335 25.03 -7.81 -2.76
CA ALA A 335 26.03 -8.86 -2.74
C ALA A 335 25.35 -10.21 -3.02
N TYR A 336 26.03 -11.09 -3.73
CA TYR A 336 25.56 -12.45 -3.91
C TYR A 336 25.70 -13.20 -2.58
N ILE A 337 24.60 -13.71 -2.04
CA ILE A 337 24.59 -14.37 -0.72
C ILE A 337 25.27 -15.74 -0.88
N TRP A 338 26.48 -15.90 -0.35
CA TRP A 338 27.21 -17.18 -0.32
C TRP A 338 26.60 -18.20 0.66
N GLY A 339 25.58 -17.81 1.44
CA GLY A 339 25.00 -18.59 2.54
C GLY A 339 23.68 -19.31 2.26
N GLY A 340 23.18 -19.32 1.02
CA GLY A 340 22.04 -20.16 0.65
C GLY A 340 22.51 -21.58 0.36
N ASP A 341 22.07 -22.56 1.15
CA ASP A 341 22.53 -23.96 1.06
C ASP A 341 21.94 -24.73 -0.15
N SER A 342 21.70 -24.03 -1.26
CA SER A 342 21.29 -24.64 -2.52
C SER A 342 22.49 -24.68 -3.48
N HIS A 343 22.68 -25.82 -4.15
CA HIS A 343 23.74 -25.98 -5.16
C HIS A 343 23.65 -24.92 -6.27
N HIS A 344 22.43 -24.46 -6.60
CA HIS A 344 22.20 -23.40 -7.58
C HIS A 344 22.77 -22.04 -7.14
N THR A 345 22.68 -21.72 -5.84
CA THR A 345 23.24 -20.48 -5.29
C THR A 345 24.76 -20.47 -5.45
N LYS A 346 25.45 -21.58 -5.10
CA LYS A 346 26.91 -21.71 -5.22
C LYS A 346 27.39 -21.67 -6.67
N VAL A 347 26.68 -22.32 -7.60
CA VAL A 347 27.04 -22.34 -9.03
C VAL A 347 26.92 -20.96 -9.69
N LEU A 348 25.84 -20.22 -9.41
CA LEU A 348 25.65 -18.88 -9.98
C LEU A 348 26.62 -17.84 -9.40
N ALA A 349 27.07 -18.00 -8.15
CA ALA A 349 28.15 -17.21 -7.56
C ALA A 349 29.48 -17.42 -8.31
N LEU A 350 29.84 -18.68 -8.57
CA LEU A 350 31.07 -19.05 -9.30
C LEU A 350 31.01 -18.61 -10.77
N TYR A 351 29.84 -18.71 -11.40
CA TYR A 351 29.63 -18.28 -12.78
C TYR A 351 29.83 -16.77 -12.97
N ASN A 352 29.41 -15.95 -11.99
CA ASN A 352 29.67 -14.52 -11.98
C ASN A 352 31.17 -14.18 -11.85
N LEU A 353 31.91 -14.94 -11.03
CA LEU A 353 33.35 -14.73 -10.83
C LEU A 353 34.13 -15.02 -12.13
N HIS A 354 33.69 -16.03 -12.87
CA HIS A 354 34.34 -16.48 -14.10
C HIS A 354 33.86 -15.71 -15.35
N ASN A 355 32.66 -15.14 -15.32
CA ASN A 355 32.12 -14.34 -16.42
C ASN A 355 31.33 -13.11 -15.91
N PRO A 356 32.02 -12.05 -15.44
CA PRO A 356 31.38 -10.83 -14.95
C PRO A 356 30.63 -10.04 -16.03
N GLY A 357 30.85 -10.37 -17.32
CA GLY A 357 30.13 -9.83 -18.46
C GLY A 357 28.94 -10.69 -18.92
N GLY A 358 28.56 -11.76 -18.22
CA GLY A 358 27.53 -12.69 -18.70
C GLY A 358 26.44 -13.07 -17.70
N SER A 359 26.42 -12.47 -16.51
CA SER A 359 25.65 -13.04 -15.40
C SER A 359 24.67 -12.07 -14.73
N ALA A 360 23.55 -12.64 -14.28
CA ALA A 360 22.43 -11.96 -13.63
C ALA A 360 22.79 -11.61 -12.17
N ALA A 361 23.20 -10.37 -11.93
CA ALA A 361 23.39 -9.87 -10.57
C ALA A 361 22.02 -9.62 -9.91
N PRO A 362 21.85 -9.97 -8.61
CA PRO A 362 20.61 -9.66 -7.89
C PRO A 362 20.36 -8.15 -7.85
N CYS A 363 19.10 -7.74 -7.97
CA CYS A 363 18.71 -6.33 -8.00
C CYS A 363 18.09 -5.91 -6.67
N CYS A 364 18.36 -4.66 -6.27
CA CYS A 364 17.72 -4.07 -5.10
C CYS A 364 16.30 -3.60 -5.46
N VAL A 365 15.30 -4.37 -5.06
CA VAL A 365 13.88 -4.15 -5.41
C VAL A 365 13.04 -3.85 -4.16
N PRO A 366 11.93 -3.11 -4.32
CA PRO A 366 10.99 -2.91 -3.21
C PRO A 366 10.36 -4.23 -2.78
N HIS A 367 10.26 -4.42 -1.48
CA HIS A 367 9.68 -5.59 -0.85
C HIS A 367 8.28 -5.29 -0.31
N THR A 368 8.18 -4.37 0.66
CA THR A 368 6.88 -3.89 1.17
C THR A 368 6.59 -2.50 0.66
N LEU A 369 5.34 -2.28 0.27
CA LEU A 369 4.87 -1.00 -0.24
C LEU A 369 3.62 -0.55 0.51
N GLU A 370 3.57 0.71 0.92
CA GLU A 370 2.40 1.28 1.57
C GLU A 370 1.50 2.03 0.56
N PRO A 371 0.18 2.05 0.79
CA PRO A 371 -0.75 2.79 -0.05
C PRO A 371 -0.68 4.30 0.20
N LEU A 372 -1.06 5.09 -0.81
CA LEU A 372 -1.15 6.54 -0.75
C LEU A 372 -2.58 7.00 -1.04
N PRO A 373 -3.28 7.66 -0.09
CA PRO A 373 -4.54 8.32 -0.38
C PRO A 373 -4.28 9.64 -1.12
N ILE A 374 -5.08 9.93 -2.14
CA ILE A 374 -5.03 11.17 -2.91
C ILE A 374 -6.44 11.78 -3.07
N VAL A 375 -6.49 13.08 -3.28
CA VAL A 375 -7.71 13.83 -3.59
C VAL A 375 -7.52 14.60 -4.88
N TYR A 376 -8.44 14.43 -5.82
CA TYR A 376 -8.44 15.16 -7.09
C TYR A 376 -9.88 15.39 -7.57
N TYR A 377 -10.03 16.29 -8.54
CA TYR A 377 -11.32 16.61 -9.14
C TYR A 377 -11.50 15.90 -10.48
N VAL A 378 -12.70 15.36 -10.71
CA VAL A 378 -13.18 14.95 -12.03
C VAL A 378 -14.39 15.82 -12.35
N GLY A 379 -14.19 16.80 -13.25
CA GLY A 379 -15.16 17.87 -13.45
C GLY A 379 -15.34 18.71 -12.18
N ARG A 380 -16.55 18.74 -11.62
CA ARG A 380 -16.86 19.44 -10.35
C ARG A 380 -16.89 18.53 -9.12
N LYS A 381 -16.77 17.21 -9.29
CA LYS A 381 -16.83 16.24 -8.19
C LYS A 381 -15.42 15.94 -7.69
N ALA A 382 -15.17 16.19 -6.40
CA ALA A 382 -13.95 15.73 -5.74
C ALA A 382 -14.06 14.23 -5.44
N ARG A 383 -13.00 13.48 -5.74
CA ARG A 383 -12.87 12.06 -5.41
C ARG A 383 -11.69 11.84 -4.48
N VAL A 384 -11.87 10.95 -3.51
CA VAL A 384 -10.78 10.46 -2.65
C VAL A 384 -10.49 9.03 -3.07
N GLU A 385 -9.27 8.78 -3.53
CA GLU A 385 -8.84 7.45 -3.94
C GLU A 385 -7.62 6.99 -3.15
N GLN A 386 -7.53 5.69 -2.90
CA GLN A 386 -6.36 5.05 -2.32
C GLN A 386 -5.59 4.27 -3.38
N LEU A 387 -4.38 4.70 -3.66
CA LEU A 387 -3.46 4.04 -4.59
C LEU A 387 -2.61 3.01 -3.84
N SER A 388 -2.68 1.75 -4.27
CA SER A 388 -1.85 0.68 -3.70
C SER A 388 -0.39 0.79 -4.14
N GLY A 389 0.55 0.39 -3.29
CA GLY A 389 1.95 0.18 -3.69
C GLY A 389 2.74 1.44 -4.07
N MET A 390 2.51 2.57 -3.39
CA MET A 390 3.08 3.87 -3.79
C MET A 390 4.32 4.27 -3.00
N VAL A 391 4.39 3.90 -1.72
CA VAL A 391 5.47 4.27 -0.79
C VAL A 391 6.33 3.05 -0.50
N VAL A 392 7.64 3.11 -0.72
CA VAL A 392 8.55 2.00 -0.39
C VAL A 392 8.84 2.00 1.11
N SER A 393 8.43 0.93 1.80
CA SER A 393 8.71 0.75 3.23
C SER A 393 9.87 -0.21 3.51
N SER A 394 10.13 -1.20 2.66
CA SER A 394 11.33 -2.04 2.74
C SER A 394 11.85 -2.45 1.36
N CYS A 395 13.14 -2.79 1.28
CA CYS A 395 13.81 -3.26 0.08
C CYS A 395 14.42 -4.64 0.33
N LYS A 396 14.66 -5.38 -0.75
CA LYS A 396 15.38 -6.66 -0.72
C LYS A 396 16.18 -6.89 -1.99
N CYS A 397 17.07 -7.88 -1.94
CA CYS A 397 17.78 -8.39 -3.11
C CYS A 397 17.04 -9.58 -3.71
N SER A 398 16.73 -9.53 -5.02
CA SER A 398 16.07 -10.62 -5.75
C SER A 398 16.66 -10.87 -7.12
#